data_AF-A0A935ZIK1-F1
#
_entry.id   AF-A0A935ZIK1-F1
#
_cell.length_a   1.000
_cell.length_b   1.000
_cell.length_c   1.000
_cell.angle_alpha   90.00
_cell.angle_beta   90.00
_cell.angle_gamma   90.00
#
_symmetry.space_group_name_H-M   'P 1'
#
loop_
_entity.id
_entity.type
_entity.pdbx_description
1 polymer ?
#
loop_
_entity_poly.entity_id
_entity_poly.type
_entity_poly.pdbx_seq_one_letter_code
_entity_poly.pdbx_strand_id
1 'polypeptide(L)'
;MVDDPTLAPPPADTLVPPASYAVLALVHHRRLGDDALPRTAGALQRACAGDASGATAAAIRRLSASGRALPDRAWIESPARTRRIAAALAFPLTRTQRRRLEAMVLPAVEPAVRTPSPESP
;
A
#
# COMPACT_ATOMS: atom_id res chain seq x y z
N MET A 1 5.61 -20.82 -41.28
CA MET A 1 6.61 -20.05 -40.52
C MET A 1 5.82 -18.91 -39.92
N VAL A 2 5.31 -19.10 -38.70
CA VAL A 2 4.37 -18.17 -38.06
C VAL A 2 5.24 -17.27 -37.22
N ASP A 3 5.34 -16.00 -37.60
CA ASP A 3 6.04 -14.98 -36.82
C ASP A 3 5.49 -14.96 -35.40
N ASP A 4 6.34 -15.37 -34.47
CA ASP A 4 6.13 -15.25 -33.03
C ASP A 4 6.28 -13.76 -32.70
N PRO A 5 5.21 -13.04 -32.34
CA PRO A 5 5.36 -11.66 -31.93
C PRO A 5 6.08 -11.70 -30.59
N THR A 6 7.39 -11.47 -30.63
CA THR A 6 8.22 -11.19 -29.47
C THR A 6 7.47 -10.17 -28.62
N LEU A 7 6.86 -10.66 -27.54
CA LEU A 7 6.04 -9.87 -26.64
C LEU A 7 7.00 -8.90 -25.96
N ALA A 8 7.13 -7.69 -26.52
CA ALA A 8 7.90 -6.65 -25.90
C ALA A 8 7.42 -6.53 -24.44
N PRO A 9 8.31 -6.64 -23.44
CA PRO A 9 7.89 -6.55 -22.06
C PRO A 9 7.16 -5.22 -21.89
N PRO A 10 5.97 -5.20 -21.27
CA PRO A 10 5.23 -3.96 -21.09
C PRO A 10 6.14 -2.94 -20.39
N PRO A 11 6.11 -1.66 -20.80
CA PRO A 11 6.98 -0.64 -20.22
C PRO A 11 6.82 -0.67 -18.69
N ALA A 12 7.93 -0.89 -17.99
CA ALA A 12 7.96 -1.23 -16.56
C ALA A 12 7.46 -0.10 -15.63
N ASP A 13 7.13 1.08 -16.16
CA ASP A 13 6.96 2.31 -15.37
C ASP A 13 5.53 2.88 -15.30
N THR A 14 4.55 2.36 -16.06
CA THR A 14 3.22 3.02 -16.17
C THR A 14 2.10 2.37 -15.37
N LEU A 15 2.27 1.18 -14.80
CA LEU A 15 1.23 0.57 -13.97
C LEU A 15 1.36 1.04 -12.53
N VAL A 16 0.63 2.10 -12.19
CA VAL A 16 0.41 2.50 -10.79
C VAL A 16 -0.16 1.28 -10.04
N PRO A 17 0.52 0.78 -9.00
CA PRO A 17 0.03 -0.37 -8.26
C PRO A 17 -1.33 -0.05 -7.62
N PRO A 18 -2.21 -1.04 -7.43
CA PRO A 18 -3.48 -0.78 -6.76
C PRO A 18 -3.23 -0.35 -5.30
N ALA A 19 -4.07 0.53 -4.76
CA ALA A 19 -3.94 1.03 -3.38
C ALA A 19 -3.95 -0.11 -2.34
N SER A 20 -4.73 -1.16 -2.61
CA SER A 20 -4.78 -2.40 -1.82
C SER A 20 -3.40 -3.07 -1.71
N TYR A 21 -2.63 -3.12 -2.81
CA TYR A 21 -1.25 -3.61 -2.80
C TYR A 21 -0.35 -2.72 -1.95
N ALA A 22 -0.44 -1.40 -2.10
CA ALA A 22 0.41 -0.47 -1.36
C ALA A 22 0.25 -0.64 0.16
N VAL A 23 -0.99 -0.68 0.65
CA VAL A 23 -1.29 -0.86 2.07
C VAL A 23 -0.82 -2.21 2.59
N LEU A 24 -1.12 -3.29 1.86
CA LEU A 24 -0.72 -4.63 2.27
C LEU A 24 0.80 -4.80 2.28
N ALA A 25 1.51 -4.21 1.32
CA ALA A 25 2.96 -4.30 1.23
C ALA A 25 3.67 -3.56 2.37
N LEU A 26 3.21 -2.37 2.75
CA LEU A 26 3.78 -1.62 3.88
C LEU A 26 3.67 -2.41 5.20
N VAL A 27 2.49 -3.00 5.45
CA VAL A 27 2.28 -3.83 6.65
C VAL A 27 3.05 -5.14 6.59
N HIS A 28 3.09 -5.81 5.43
CA HIS A 28 3.78 -7.09 5.26
C HIS A 28 5.28 -6.97 5.47
N HIS A 29 5.92 -5.94 4.88
CA HIS A 29 7.35 -5.70 5.04
C HIS A 29 7.71 -4.95 6.33
N ARG A 30 6.71 -4.70 7.19
CA ARG A 30 6.88 -4.19 8.55
C ARG A 30 7.66 -2.87 8.64
N ARG A 31 7.52 -1.99 7.65
CA ARG A 31 8.26 -0.71 7.62
C ARG A 31 7.42 0.41 7.05
N LEU A 32 7.41 1.53 7.77
CA LEU A 32 6.74 2.77 7.39
C LEU A 32 7.62 3.96 7.78
N GLY A 33 8.26 4.60 6.80
CA GLY A 33 9.35 5.52 7.08
C GLY A 33 10.51 4.78 7.75
N ASP A 34 10.98 5.30 8.90
CA ASP A 34 12.03 4.68 9.71
C ASP A 34 11.46 3.74 10.80
N ASP A 35 10.14 3.66 10.95
CA ASP A 35 9.48 2.88 11.98
C ASP A 35 9.33 1.40 11.60
N ALA A 36 9.59 0.51 12.56
CA ALA A 36 9.32 -0.91 12.42
C ALA A 36 7.88 -1.22 12.87
N LEU A 37 7.06 -1.74 11.95
CA LEU A 37 5.69 -2.13 12.30
C LEU A 37 5.68 -3.50 13.00
N PRO A 38 4.84 -3.69 14.02
CA PRO A 38 4.74 -4.98 14.69
C PRO A 38 4.07 -6.02 13.78
N ARG A 39 4.53 -7.28 13.87
CA ARG A 39 4.09 -8.38 12.98
C ARG A 39 2.57 -8.53 13.07
N THR A 40 1.92 -8.75 11.93
CA THR A 40 0.46 -8.90 11.88
C THR A 40 0.13 -10.22 11.23
N ALA A 41 -0.26 -11.20 12.03
CA ALA A 41 -0.84 -12.43 11.52
C ALA A 41 -2.26 -12.12 11.03
N GLY A 42 -2.61 -12.56 9.83
CA GLY A 42 -3.99 -12.51 9.31
C GLY A 42 -4.22 -11.65 8.08
N ALA A 43 -3.51 -10.53 7.88
CA ALA A 43 -3.69 -9.71 6.66
C ALA A 43 -3.27 -10.47 5.40
N LEU A 44 -2.08 -11.08 5.44
CA LEU A 44 -1.58 -11.93 4.34
C LEU A 44 -2.47 -13.16 4.13
N GLN A 45 -2.90 -13.82 5.22
CA GLN A 45 -3.75 -15.01 5.14
C GLN A 45 -5.09 -14.72 4.45
N ARG A 46 -5.74 -13.59 4.78
CA ARG A 46 -6.96 -13.13 4.10
C ARG A 46 -6.69 -12.80 2.63
N ALA A 47 -5.59 -12.13 2.32
CA ALA A 47 -5.22 -11.83 0.94
C ALA A 47 -4.99 -13.13 0.12
N CYS A 48 -4.34 -14.14 0.70
CA CYS A 48 -4.19 -15.47 0.09
C CYS A 48 -5.54 -16.19 -0.12
N ALA A 49 -6.52 -15.97 0.76
CA ALA A 49 -7.88 -16.48 0.57
C ALA A 49 -8.67 -15.73 -0.52
N GLY A 50 -8.17 -14.58 -0.98
CA GLY A 50 -8.85 -13.70 -1.92
C GLY A 50 -9.81 -12.70 -1.27
N ASP A 51 -9.73 -12.53 0.05
CA ASP A 51 -10.52 -11.55 0.82
C ASP A 51 -9.80 -10.20 0.85
N ALA A 52 -10.09 -9.36 -0.15
CA ALA A 52 -9.49 -8.03 -0.29
C ALA A 52 -9.87 -7.12 0.88
N SER A 53 -11.17 -7.02 1.17
CA SER A 53 -11.72 -6.10 2.17
C SER A 53 -11.20 -6.41 3.56
N GLY A 54 -11.25 -7.68 3.98
CA GLY A 54 -10.77 -8.09 5.29
C GLY A 54 -9.24 -8.02 5.41
N ALA A 55 -8.50 -8.29 4.33
CA ALA A 55 -7.05 -8.12 4.31
C ALA A 55 -6.67 -6.65 4.50
N THR A 56 -7.31 -5.74 3.76
CA THR A 56 -7.00 -4.32 3.82
C THR A 56 -7.48 -3.66 5.09
N ALA A 57 -8.67 -4.00 5.61
CA ALA A 57 -9.16 -3.50 6.90
C ALA A 57 -8.21 -3.90 8.04
N ALA A 58 -7.70 -5.14 8.02
CA ALA A 58 -6.70 -5.59 8.99
C ALA A 58 -5.38 -4.81 8.88
N ALA A 59 -4.96 -4.47 7.65
CA ALA A 59 -3.76 -3.68 7.40
C ALA A 59 -3.92 -2.21 7.82
N ILE A 60 -5.04 -1.56 7.46
CA ILE A 60 -5.38 -0.19 7.89
C ILE A 60 -5.37 -0.10 9.42
N ARG A 61 -6.09 -0.99 10.11
CA ARG A 61 -6.13 -1.01 11.58
C ARG A 61 -4.73 -1.07 12.20
N ARG A 62 -3.79 -1.79 11.57
CA ARG A 62 -2.41 -1.87 12.05
C ARG A 62 -1.61 -0.59 11.82
N LEU A 63 -1.78 0.03 10.65
CA LEU A 63 -1.15 1.31 10.35
C LEU A 63 -1.67 2.39 11.29
N SER A 64 -2.98 2.42 11.55
CA SER A 64 -3.60 3.30 12.56
C SER A 64 -3.05 3.06 13.96
N ALA A 65 -2.85 1.79 14.37
CA ALA A 65 -2.23 1.47 15.65
C ALA A 65 -0.75 1.90 15.76
N SER A 66 -0.12 2.25 14.63
CA SER A 66 1.26 2.77 14.57
C SER A 66 1.28 4.31 14.48
N GLY A 67 0.17 4.96 14.83
CA GLY A 67 0.05 6.43 14.85
C GLY A 67 -0.27 7.07 13.51
N ARG A 68 -0.53 6.28 12.45
CA ARG A 68 -0.86 6.80 11.12
C ARG A 68 -2.30 6.48 10.76
N ALA A 69 -3.19 7.42 11.08
CA ALA A 69 -4.60 7.30 10.72
C ALA A 69 -4.75 7.29 9.20
N LEU A 70 -5.27 6.18 8.68
CA LEU A 70 -5.66 6.06 7.28
C LEU A 70 -7.19 6.03 7.20
N PRO A 71 -7.78 6.59 6.14
CA PRO A 71 -9.22 6.47 5.92
C PRO A 71 -9.57 4.99 5.80
N ASP A 72 -10.57 4.56 6.58
CA ASP A 72 -11.11 3.21 6.51
C ASP A 72 -11.90 3.07 5.20
N ARG A 73 -11.16 2.76 4.12
CA ARG A 73 -11.73 2.57 2.79
C ARG A 73 -11.78 1.08 2.51
N ALA A 74 -12.97 0.57 2.25
CA ALA A 74 -13.15 -0.77 1.72
C ALA A 74 -12.60 -0.81 0.29
N TRP A 75 -11.40 -1.35 0.11
CA TRP A 75 -10.89 -1.65 -1.23
C TRP A 75 -11.46 -2.98 -1.69
N ILE A 76 -12.17 -2.93 -2.81
CA ILE A 76 -12.78 -4.10 -3.43
C ILE A 76 -11.90 -4.50 -4.61
N GLU A 77 -11.35 -5.72 -4.54
CA GLU A 77 -10.60 -6.35 -5.60
C GLU A 77 -11.22 -7.73 -5.87
N SER A 78 -11.11 -8.23 -7.10
CA SER A 78 -11.58 -9.60 -7.37
C SER A 78 -10.76 -10.62 -6.58
N PRO A 79 -11.31 -11.78 -6.20
CA PRO A 79 -10.55 -12.79 -5.45
C PRO A 79 -9.28 -13.25 -6.18
N ALA A 80 -9.33 -13.38 -7.51
CA ALA A 80 -8.18 -13.74 -8.32
C ALA A 80 -7.09 -12.66 -8.30
N ARG A 81 -7.46 -11.37 -8.39
CA ARG A 81 -6.51 -10.25 -8.31
C ARG A 81 -5.92 -10.13 -6.92
N THR A 82 -6.72 -10.32 -5.88
CA THR A 82 -6.27 -10.30 -4.48
C THR A 82 -5.21 -11.38 -4.21
N ARG A 83 -5.40 -12.60 -4.74
CA ARG A 83 -4.39 -13.65 -4.64
C ARG A 83 -3.09 -13.31 -5.36
N ARG A 84 -3.16 -12.65 -6.54
CA ARG A 84 -1.97 -12.15 -7.24
C ARG A 84 -1.26 -11.07 -6.43
N ILE A 85 -2.00 -10.16 -5.81
CA ILE A 85 -1.47 -9.16 -4.89
C ILE A 85 -0.74 -9.86 -3.75
N ALA A 86 -1.36 -10.86 -3.11
CA ALA A 86 -0.75 -11.63 -2.02
C ALA A 86 0.55 -12.31 -2.45
N ALA A 87 0.57 -12.93 -3.63
CA ALA A 87 1.79 -13.53 -4.20
C ALA A 87 2.87 -12.48 -4.46
N ALA A 88 2.51 -11.29 -4.94
CA ALA A 88 3.45 -10.20 -5.18
C ALA A 88 4.12 -9.67 -3.88
N LEU A 89 3.51 -9.89 -2.71
CA LEU A 89 4.10 -9.51 -1.41
C LEU A 89 5.30 -10.38 -1.02
N ALA A 90 5.47 -11.55 -1.64
CA ALA A 90 6.63 -12.40 -1.39
C ALA A 90 7.93 -11.80 -1.92
N PHE A 91 7.85 -10.86 -2.86
CA PHE A 91 9.01 -10.19 -3.43
C PHE A 91 9.46 -9.02 -2.54
N PRO A 92 10.76 -8.89 -2.26
CA PRO A 92 11.27 -7.79 -1.44
C PRO A 92 11.10 -6.44 -2.14
N LEU A 93 10.66 -5.43 -1.39
CA LEU A 93 10.60 -4.05 -1.87
C LEU A 93 11.95 -3.33 -1.74
N THR A 94 12.39 -2.71 -2.83
CA THR A 94 13.48 -1.73 -2.79
C THR A 94 13.08 -0.49 -1.98
N ARG A 95 14.06 0.32 -1.55
CA ARG A 95 13.81 1.56 -0.83
C ARG A 95 12.96 2.55 -1.64
N THR A 96 13.22 2.64 -2.95
CA THR A 96 12.49 3.54 -3.86
C THR A 96 11.04 3.11 -4.04
N GLN A 97 10.79 1.81 -4.25
CA GLN A 97 9.42 1.29 -4.35
C GLN A 97 8.64 1.55 -3.05
N ARG A 98 9.26 1.29 -1.90
CA ARG A 98 8.63 1.57 -0.60
C ARG A 98 8.22 3.02 -0.46
N ARG A 99 9.11 3.98 -0.74
CA ARG A 99 8.81 5.41 -0.70
C ARG A 99 7.65 5.79 -1.63
N ARG A 100 7.58 5.18 -2.82
CA ARG A 100 6.46 5.37 -3.75
C ARG A 100 5.14 4.87 -3.16
N LEU A 101 5.13 3.69 -2.54
CA LEU A 101 3.93 3.15 -1.88
C LEU A 101 3.52 3.98 -0.66
N GLU A 102 4.49 4.46 0.12
CA GLU A 102 4.24 5.39 1.24
C GLU A 102 3.55 6.66 0.76
N ALA A 103 4.04 7.28 -0.32
CA ALA A 103 3.43 8.47 -0.92
C ALA A 103 2.01 8.23 -1.47
N MET A 104 1.66 6.98 -1.81
CA MET A 104 0.31 6.63 -2.26
C MET A 104 -0.68 6.42 -1.11
N VAL A 105 -0.19 5.99 0.05
CA VAL A 105 -1.02 5.59 1.20
C VAL A 105 -1.14 6.73 2.20
N LEU A 106 -0.04 7.44 2.44
CA LEU A 106 -0.01 8.51 3.41
C LEU A 106 -0.55 9.78 2.79
N PRO A 107 -1.42 10.53 3.50
CA PRO A 107 -1.76 11.87 3.07
C PRO A 107 -0.47 12.68 2.95
N ALA A 108 -0.36 13.51 1.90
CA ALA A 108 0.62 14.57 1.90
C ALA A 108 0.40 15.35 3.19
N VAL A 109 1.43 15.42 4.05
CA VAL A 109 1.38 16.31 5.21
C VAL A 109 1.26 17.71 4.63
N GLU A 110 0.06 18.27 4.58
CA GLU A 110 -0.08 19.71 4.37
C GLU A 110 0.74 20.37 5.47
N PRO A 111 1.75 21.19 5.13
CA PRO A 111 2.42 21.98 6.15
C PRO A 111 1.35 22.85 6.80
N ALA A 112 1.14 22.65 8.10
CA ALA A 112 0.15 23.37 8.88
C ALA A 112 0.19 24.85 8.50
N VAL A 113 -0.92 25.33 7.93
CA VAL A 113 -1.12 26.75 7.62
C VAL A 113 -0.85 27.50 8.92
N ARG A 114 0.27 28.22 8.97
CA ARG A 114 0.54 29.18 10.04
C ARG A 114 -0.49 30.28 9.87
N THR A 115 -1.61 30.19 10.57
CA THR A 115 -2.52 31.33 10.71
C THR A 115 -1.71 32.46 11.36
N PRO A 116 -1.53 33.62 10.71
CA PRO A 116 -0.92 34.77 11.36
C PRO A 116 -1.81 35.15 12.55
N SER A 117 -1.20 35.27 13.74
CA SER A 117 -1.87 35.80 14.93
C SER A 117 -2.52 37.14 14.59
N PRO A 118 -3.76 37.40 15.02
CA PRO A 118 -4.32 38.74 14.95
C PRO A 118 -3.51 39.64 15.90
N GLU A 119 -2.72 40.52 15.30
CA GLU A 119 -2.10 41.66 15.96
C GLU A 119 -3.24 42.48 16.58
N SER A 120 -3.26 42.54 17.92
CA SER A 120 -4.26 43.30 18.67
C SER A 120 -3.92 44.80 18.59
N PRO A 121 -4.93 45.68 18.46
CA PRO A 121 -4.75 47.13 18.40
C PRO A 121 -4.33 47.74 19.75
#